data_AF-A0A7S3K9I2-F1
#
_entry.id   AF-A0A7S3K9I2-F1
#
_cell.length_a   1.000
_cell.length_b   1.000
_cell.length_c   1.000
_cell.angle_alpha   90.00
_cell.angle_beta   90.00
_cell.angle_gamma   90.00
#
_symmetry.space_group_name_H-M   'P 1'
#
loop_
_entity.id
_entity.type
_entity.pdbx_description
1 polymer ?
#
loop_
_entity_poly.entity_id
_entity_poly.type
_entity_poly.pdbx_seq_one_letter_code
_entity_poly.pdbx_strand_id
1 'polypeptide(L)'
;QMPFSNINRKDLLQARKSLTKLREILEELEPIEARFNRFSKEGKDKIVALREKMWYHSSRFYEMVPHEQFKNEIVPPINKMSILKEKAEMIDNLINFEMGSKILLGAHKNSSDVNPLDYCMD
;
A
#
# COMPACT_ATOMS: atom_id res chain seq x y z
N GLN A 1 1.33 -17.21 -6.72
CA GLN A 1 0.89 -16.42 -5.57
C GLN A 1 2.09 -16.15 -4.64
N MET A 2 2.12 -15.02 -3.93
CA MET A 2 3.08 -14.84 -2.83
C MET A 2 2.73 -15.83 -1.70
N PRO A 3 3.65 -16.69 -1.24
CA PRO A 3 3.35 -17.62 -0.17
C PRO A 3 3.08 -16.85 1.13
N PHE A 4 1.95 -17.14 1.77
CA PHE A 4 1.44 -16.46 2.98
C PHE A 4 2.46 -16.41 4.13
N SER A 5 3.40 -17.35 4.17
CA SER A 5 4.49 -17.41 5.15
C SER A 5 5.46 -16.21 5.10
N ASN A 6 5.46 -15.45 4.00
CA ASN A 6 6.44 -14.38 3.76
C ASN A 6 5.85 -12.96 3.89
N ILE A 7 4.59 -12.82 4.33
CA ILE A 7 4.00 -11.51 4.58
C ILE A 7 4.60 -10.93 5.86
N ASN A 8 5.48 -9.95 5.70
CA ASN A 8 6.12 -9.25 6.82
C ASN A 8 5.30 -8.01 7.21
N ARG A 9 4.75 -8.00 8.43
CA ARG A 9 4.00 -6.85 8.98
C ARG A 9 4.75 -5.53 8.87
N LYS A 10 6.08 -5.56 9.03
CA LYS A 10 6.92 -4.36 8.89
C LYS A 10 6.86 -3.80 7.47
N ASP A 11 6.83 -4.66 6.47
CA ASP A 11 6.80 -4.27 5.05
C ASP A 11 5.41 -3.79 4.66
N LEU A 12 4.34 -4.42 5.16
CA LEU A 12 2.97 -3.93 4.98
C LEU A 12 2.76 -2.54 5.60
N LEU A 13 3.28 -2.30 6.80
CA LEU A 13 3.19 -0.98 7.45
C LEU A 13 3.99 0.09 6.70
N GLN A 14 5.15 -0.27 6.14
CA GLN A 14 5.93 0.65 5.30
C GLN A 14 5.26 0.90 3.93
N ALA A 15 4.65 -0.12 3.34
CA ALA A 15 3.84 0.01 2.12
C ALA A 15 2.68 0.96 2.35
N ARG A 16 1.96 0.83 3.47
CA ARG A 16 0.90 1.76 3.87
C ARG A 16 1.39 3.20 3.98
N LYS A 17 2.57 3.41 4.59
CA LYS A 17 3.18 4.77 4.66
C LYS A 17 3.48 5.34 3.28
N SER A 18 3.95 4.51 2.34
CA SER A 18 4.22 4.94 0.97
C SER A 18 2.92 5.28 0.22
N LEU A 19 1.83 4.53 0.44
CA LEU A 19 0.50 4.88 -0.08
C LEU A 19 -0.04 6.18 0.52
N THR A 20 0.19 6.45 1.81
CA THR A 20 -0.17 7.76 2.41
C THR A 20 0.58 8.91 1.73
N LYS A 21 1.89 8.75 1.47
CA LYS A 21 2.67 9.76 0.75
C LYS A 21 2.22 9.94 -0.70
N LEU A 22 1.85 8.86 -1.38
CA LEU A 22 1.24 8.95 -2.71
C LEU A 22 -0.07 9.74 -2.70
N ARG A 23 -0.90 9.57 -1.67
CA ARG A 23 -2.16 10.30 -1.54
C ARG A 23 -1.91 11.81 -1.46
N GLU A 24 -1.03 12.23 -0.56
CA GLU A 24 -0.62 13.64 -0.42
C GLU A 24 -0.14 14.22 -1.75
N ILE A 25 0.67 13.47 -2.51
CA ILE A 25 1.18 13.90 -3.81
C ILE A 25 0.07 14.04 -4.85
N LEU A 26 -0.84 13.06 -4.96
CA LEU A 26 -1.94 13.10 -5.92
C LEU A 26 -2.91 14.25 -5.63
N GLU A 27 -3.21 14.51 -4.35
CA GLU A 27 -4.03 15.64 -3.91
C GLU A 27 -3.37 16.99 -4.22
N GLU A 28 -2.04 17.08 -4.16
CA GLU A 28 -1.31 18.29 -4.56
C GLU A 28 -1.25 18.47 -6.08
N LEU A 29 -1.16 17.38 -6.84
CA LEU A 29 -0.98 17.37 -8.29
C LEU A 29 -2.27 17.75 -9.03
N GLU A 30 -3.43 17.24 -8.59
CA GLU A 30 -4.74 17.49 -9.21
C GLU A 30 -5.07 18.98 -9.44
N PRO A 31 -5.00 19.88 -8.44
CA PRO A 31 -5.31 21.29 -8.65
C PRO A 31 -4.31 22.01 -9.53
N ILE A 32 -3.05 21.57 -9.59
CA ILE A 32 -2.02 22.19 -10.44
C ILE A 32 -2.29 21.82 -11.90
N GLU A 33 -2.59 20.55 -12.18
CA GLU A 33 -2.89 20.08 -13.54
C GLU A 33 -4.19 20.67 -14.11
N ALA A 34 -5.14 21.01 -13.25
CA ALA A 34 -6.41 21.65 -13.63
C ALA A 34 -6.30 23.17 -13.88
N ARG A 35 -5.23 23.83 -13.44
CA ARG A 35 -5.06 25.29 -13.52
C ARG A 35 -4.32 25.73 -14.79
N PHE A 36 -4.60 26.97 -15.22
CA PHE A 36 -3.86 27.61 -16.32
C PHE A 36 -2.36 27.78 -16.01
N ASN A 37 -1.99 27.90 -14.73
CA ASN A 37 -0.59 28.04 -14.32
C ASN A 37 0.28 26.81 -14.63
N ARG A 38 -0.29 25.64 -14.99
CA ARG A 38 0.47 24.46 -15.45
C ARG A 38 1.35 24.74 -16.67
N PHE A 39 1.02 25.77 -17.43
CA PHE A 39 1.79 26.17 -18.62
C PHE A 39 2.95 27.12 -18.28
N SER A 40 3.00 27.70 -17.08
CA SER A 40 4.14 28.48 -16.63
C SER A 40 5.34 27.56 -16.39
N LYS A 41 6.55 28.13 -16.45
CA LYS A 41 7.78 27.37 -16.17
C LYS A 41 7.74 26.76 -14.76
N GLU A 42 7.38 27.57 -13.76
CA GLU A 42 7.28 27.13 -12.36
C GLU A 42 6.22 26.04 -12.18
N GLY A 43 5.08 26.14 -12.88
CA GLY A 43 4.04 25.11 -12.85
C GLY A 43 4.52 23.79 -13.44
N LYS A 44 5.22 23.83 -14.58
CA LYS A 44 5.84 22.65 -15.20
C LYS A 44 6.88 22.02 -14.30
N ASP A 45 7.80 22.81 -13.75
CA ASP A 45 8.86 22.34 -12.87
C ASP A 45 8.27 21.66 -11.62
N LYS A 46 7.20 22.24 -11.05
CA LYS A 46 6.50 21.66 -9.91
C LYS A 46 5.79 20.35 -10.25
N ILE A 47 5.13 20.26 -11.41
CA ILE A 47 4.49 19.01 -11.87
C ILE A 47 5.53 17.92 -12.06
N VAL A 48 6.67 18.22 -12.70
CA VAL A 48 7.76 17.25 -12.90
C VAL A 48 8.25 16.71 -11.56
N ALA A 49 8.56 17.61 -10.61
CA ALA A 49 9.03 17.21 -9.28
C ALA A 49 8.01 16.34 -8.51
N LEU A 50 6.71 16.65 -8.60
CA LEU A 50 5.66 15.84 -7.97
C LEU A 50 5.50 14.47 -8.64
N ARG A 51 5.61 14.41 -9.98
CA ARG A 51 5.57 13.15 -10.72
C ARG A 51 6.75 12.25 -10.36
N GLU A 52 7.95 12.79 -10.22
CA GLU A 52 9.13 12.03 -9.78
C GLU A 52 8.92 11.43 -8.38
N LYS A 53 8.39 12.21 -7.44
CA LYS A 53 8.04 11.72 -6.10
C LYS A 53 6.97 10.62 -6.16
N MET A 54 5.96 10.78 -7.03
CA MET A 54 4.93 9.77 -7.26
C MET A 54 5.54 8.47 -7.79
N TRP A 55 6.44 8.54 -8.77
CA TRP A 55 7.16 7.36 -9.28
C TRP A 55 7.97 6.67 -8.19
N TYR A 56 8.72 7.44 -7.40
CA TYR A 56 9.51 6.92 -6.29
C TYR A 56 8.64 6.15 -5.28
N HIS A 57 7.56 6.76 -4.79
CA HIS A 57 6.71 6.10 -3.80
C HIS A 57 5.91 4.92 -4.38
N SER A 58 5.58 4.95 -5.68
CA SER A 58 5.00 3.80 -6.38
C SER A 58 5.99 2.64 -6.42
N SER A 59 7.24 2.87 -6.84
CA SER A 59 8.28 1.84 -6.88
C SER A 59 8.50 1.21 -5.49
N ARG A 60 8.64 2.07 -4.46
CA ARG A 60 8.81 1.61 -3.08
C ARG A 60 7.66 0.73 -2.63
N PHE A 61 6.42 1.08 -2.95
CA PHE A 61 5.26 0.24 -2.67
C PHE A 61 5.38 -1.16 -3.29
N TYR A 62 5.73 -1.24 -4.58
CA TYR A 62 5.83 -2.51 -5.30
C TYR A 62 7.05 -3.36 -4.88
N GLU A 63 8.13 -2.75 -4.40
CA GLU A 63 9.26 -3.44 -3.77
C GLU A 63 8.84 -4.15 -2.48
N MET A 64 8.00 -3.49 -1.67
CA MET A 64 7.54 -4.02 -0.38
C MET A 64 6.43 -5.06 -0.54
N VAL A 65 5.59 -4.90 -1.57
CA VAL A 65 4.48 -5.82 -1.86
C VAL A 65 4.59 -6.27 -3.32
N PRO A 66 5.34 -7.35 -3.59
CA PRO A 66 5.48 -7.90 -4.94
C PRO A 66 4.12 -8.29 -5.53
N HIS A 67 3.88 -7.84 -6.76
CA HIS A 67 2.69 -8.17 -7.54
C HIS A 67 3.09 -9.10 -8.68
N GLU A 68 2.56 -10.32 -8.69
CA GLU A 68 2.95 -11.33 -9.69
C GLU A 68 2.63 -10.95 -11.13
N GLN A 69 1.55 -10.20 -11.32
CA GLN A 69 1.13 -9.68 -12.62
C GLN A 69 2.21 -8.82 -13.30
N PHE A 70 3.19 -8.30 -12.55
CA PHE A 70 4.27 -7.47 -13.08
C PHE A 70 5.65 -8.12 -12.95
N LYS A 71 5.72 -9.45 -12.77
CA LYS A 71 7.00 -10.16 -12.55
C LYS A 71 8.01 -9.97 -13.69
N ASN A 72 7.52 -9.80 -14.93
CA ASN A 72 8.33 -9.61 -16.13
C ASN A 72 8.05 -8.28 -16.84
N GLU A 73 7.31 -7.37 -16.21
CA GLU A 73 6.82 -6.15 -16.84
C GLU A 73 7.18 -4.92 -16.00
N ILE A 74 7.28 -3.77 -16.66
CA ILE A 74 7.47 -2.50 -15.98
C ILE A 74 6.18 -2.19 -15.21
N VAL A 75 6.30 -2.06 -13.89
CA VAL A 75 5.15 -1.78 -13.04
C VAL A 75 4.63 -0.36 -13.31
N PRO A 76 3.32 -0.18 -13.58
CA PRO A 76 2.76 1.15 -13.78
C PRO A 76 2.77 1.94 -12.46
N PRO A 77 2.97 3.27 -12.52
CA PRO A 77 2.92 4.11 -11.33
C PRO A 77 1.48 4.22 -10.82
N ILE A 78 1.33 4.37 -9.51
CA ILE A 78 0.04 4.64 -8.86
C ILE A 78 -0.27 6.12 -9.06
N ASN A 79 -0.90 6.45 -10.18
CA ASN A 79 -1.12 7.82 -10.64
C ASN A 79 -2.58 8.31 -10.53
N LYS A 80 -3.48 7.46 -10.03
CA LYS A 80 -4.90 7.77 -9.87
C LYS A 80 -5.36 7.46 -8.45
N MET A 81 -6.24 8.30 -7.93
CA MET A 81 -6.81 8.12 -6.59
C MET A 81 -7.60 6.80 -6.48
N SER A 82 -8.24 6.34 -7.55
CA SER A 82 -8.95 5.06 -7.58
C SER A 82 -8.00 3.86 -7.37
N ILE A 83 -6.89 3.82 -8.10
CA ILE A 83 -5.86 2.77 -7.97
C ILE A 83 -5.26 2.82 -6.57
N LEU A 84 -4.97 4.01 -6.05
CA LEU A 84 -4.44 4.18 -4.70
C LEU A 84 -5.39 3.61 -3.64
N LYS A 85 -6.70 3.85 -3.76
CA LYS A 85 -7.71 3.32 -2.85
C LYS A 85 -7.74 1.79 -2.88
N GLU A 86 -7.77 1.20 -4.07
CA GLU A 86 -7.72 -0.26 -4.25
C GLU A 86 -6.48 -0.86 -3.56
N LYS A 87 -5.30 -0.26 -3.76
CA LYS A 87 -4.07 -0.73 -3.12
C LYS A 87 -4.05 -0.52 -1.61
N ALA A 88 -4.63 0.57 -1.12
CA ALA A 88 -4.75 0.81 0.32
C ALA A 88 -5.64 -0.24 0.99
N GLU A 89 -6.80 -0.52 0.40
CA GLU A 89 -7.72 -1.56 0.88
C GLU A 89 -7.07 -2.94 0.87
N MET A 90 -6.34 -3.27 -0.21
CA MET A 90 -5.56 -4.50 -0.27
C MET A 90 -4.55 -4.61 0.89
N ILE A 91 -3.81 -3.53 1.21
CA ILE A 91 -2.85 -3.54 2.33
C ILE A 91 -3.56 -3.71 3.67
N ASP A 92 -4.66 -3.02 3.90
CA ASP A 92 -5.40 -3.14 5.16
C ASP A 92 -5.97 -4.55 5.33
N ASN A 93 -6.47 -5.17 4.25
CA ASN A 93 -6.89 -6.56 4.25
C ASN A 93 -5.74 -7.53 4.58
N LEU A 94 -4.55 -7.31 4.00
CA LEU A 94 -3.37 -8.13 4.30
C LEU A 94 -2.91 -7.99 5.76
N ILE A 95 -2.98 -6.78 6.33
CA ILE A 95 -2.66 -6.54 7.75
C ILE A 95 -3.66 -7.27 8.65
N ASN A 96 -4.96 -7.16 8.36
CA ASN A 96 -6.00 -7.82 9.14
C ASN A 96 -5.89 -9.34 9.05
N PHE A 97 -5.58 -9.87 7.86
CA PHE A 97 -5.37 -11.29 7.66
C PHE A 97 -4.14 -11.82 8.43
N GLU A 98 -3.03 -11.07 8.43
CA GLU A 98 -1.83 -11.42 9.19
C GLU A 98 -2.11 -11.48 10.70
N MET A 99 -2.86 -10.50 11.21
CA MET A 99 -3.29 -10.47 12.60
C MET A 99 -4.20 -11.65 12.94
N GLY A 100 -5.24 -11.90 12.15
CA GLY A 100 -6.17 -13.02 12.35
C GLY A 100 -5.47 -14.38 12.31
N SER A 101 -4.52 -14.56 11.39
CA SER A 101 -3.72 -15.79 11.30
C SER A 101 -2.90 -16.04 12.56
N LYS A 102 -2.32 -14.98 13.15
CA LYS A 102 -1.57 -15.08 14.42
C LYS A 102 -2.46 -15.40 15.61
N ILE A 103 -3.64 -14.80 15.69
CA ILE A 103 -4.64 -15.08 16.73
C ILE A 103 -5.02 -16.57 16.68
N LEU A 104 -5.35 -17.09 15.50
CA LEU A 104 -5.72 -18.50 15.32
C LEU A 104 -4.57 -19.46 15.66
N LEU A 105 -3.34 -19.16 15.23
CA LEU A 105 -2.16 -19.96 15.58
C LEU A 105 -1.87 -19.93 17.09
N GLY A 106 -2.05 -18.77 17.74
CA GLY A 106 -1.92 -18.63 19.19
C GLY A 106 -2.97 -19.44 19.94
N ALA A 107 -4.24 -19.35 19.53
CA ALA A 107 -5.35 -20.13 20.08
C ALA A 107 -5.12 -21.63 19.91
N HIS A 108 -4.69 -22.08 18.73
CA HIS A 108 -4.36 -23.49 18.48
C HIS A 108 -3.17 -23.97 19.34
N LYS A 109 -2.16 -23.12 19.57
CA LYS A 109 -1.02 -23.48 20.44
C LYS A 109 -1.44 -23.65 21.91
N ASN A 110 -2.48 -22.92 22.34
CA ASN A 110 -3.00 -22.92 23.71
C ASN A 110 -4.29 -23.74 23.87
N SER A 111 -4.64 -24.58 22.87
CA SER A 111 -5.93 -25.30 22.83
C SER A 111 -6.11 -26.33 23.95
N SER A 112 -5.04 -26.63 24.70
CA SER A 112 -5.07 -27.47 25.89
C SER A 112 -5.53 -26.74 27.16
N ASP A 113 -5.49 -25.39 27.19
CA ASP A 113 -5.84 -24.58 28.37
C ASP A 113 -7.14 -23.76 28.22
N VAL A 114 -7.55 -23.39 27.00
CA VAL A 114 -8.75 -22.55 26.73
C VAL A 114 -9.44 -22.97 25.42
N ASN A 115 -10.78 -22.91 25.36
CA ASN A 115 -11.54 -23.19 24.14
C ASN A 115 -11.22 -22.14 23.05
N PRO A 116 -10.84 -22.55 21.82
CA PRO A 116 -10.47 -21.62 20.75
C PRO A 116 -11.52 -20.55 20.40
N LEU A 117 -12.81 -20.81 20.65
CA LEU A 117 -13.89 -19.84 20.42
C LEU A 117 -13.86 -18.69 21.43
N ASP A 118 -13.41 -18.94 22.66
CA ASP A 118 -13.30 -17.93 23.71
C ASP A 118 -12.21 -16.89 23.37
N TYR A 119 -11.20 -17.26 22.59
CA TYR A 119 -10.10 -16.38 22.18
C TYR A 119 -10.48 -15.37 21.07
N CYS A 120 -11.60 -15.59 20.38
CA CYS A 120 -12.04 -14.74 19.27
C CYS A 120 -13.12 -13.72 19.68
N MET A 121 -13.64 -13.80 20.91
CA MET A 121 -14.82 -13.06 21.37
C MET A 121 -14.52 -11.96 22.41
N ASP A 122 -13.28 -11.84 22.88
CA ASP A 122 -12.77 -10.77 23.76
C ASP A 122 -11.81 -9.82 23.01
#